data_AF-A0A951B724-F1
#
_entry.id   AF-A0A951B724-F1
#
_cell.length_a   1.000
_cell.length_b   1.000
_cell.length_c   1.000
_cell.angle_alpha   90.00
_cell.angle_beta   90.00
_cell.angle_gamma   90.00
#
_symmetry.space_group_name_H-M   'P 1'
#
loop_
_entity.id
_entity.type
_entity.pdbx_description
1 polymer ?
#
loop_
_entity_poly.entity_id
_entity_poly.type
_entity_poly.pdbx_seq_one_letter_code
_entity_poly.pdbx_strand_id
1 'polypeptide(L)' 'MTTLTQETTPATAAPQVVSAKGVHLTDKAVARIRTAIAKEGISPDQGGLRLGVQGGGCSGLSYNIRFDTQPRER' A
#
# COMPACT_ATOMS: atom_id res chain seq x y z
N MET A 1 19.86 -27.51 38.90
CA MET A 1 18.57 -26.80 38.81
C MET A 1 18.88 -25.38 38.41
N THR A 2 18.77 -25.04 37.11
CA THR A 2 19.05 -23.68 36.61
C THR A 2 17.88 -23.25 35.76
N THR A 3 16.89 -22.62 36.40
CA THR A 3 15.80 -21.90 35.76
C THR A 3 16.24 -20.47 35.52
N LEU A 4 16.47 -20.11 34.26
CA LEU A 4 16.57 -18.71 33.82
C LEU A 4 15.20 -18.26 33.31
N THR A 5 14.68 -17.25 34.00
CA THR A 5 13.43 -16.53 33.82
C THR A 5 13.33 -15.92 32.42
N GLN A 6 12.22 -16.19 31.73
CA GLN A 6 11.85 -15.53 30.48
C GLN A 6 10.96 -14.33 30.81
N GLU A 7 11.46 -13.12 30.58
CA GLU A 7 10.68 -11.88 30.67
C GLU A 7 9.74 -11.80 29.47
N THR A 8 8.44 -11.93 29.75
CA THR A 8 7.38 -11.71 28.77
C THR A 8 7.00 -10.23 28.81
N THR A 9 7.42 -9.49 27.79
CA THR A 9 6.92 -8.14 27.52
C THR A 9 5.66 -8.24 26.65
N PRO A 10 4.48 -7.78 27.11
CA PRO A 10 3.31 -7.67 26.25
C PRO A 10 3.44 -6.40 25.41
N ALA A 11 4.14 -6.49 24.28
CA ALA A 11 4.09 -5.46 23.26
C ALA A 11 2.73 -5.53 22.56
N THR A 12 1.81 -4.67 23.01
CA THR A 12 0.59 -4.21 22.34
C THR A 12 0.54 -4.58 20.86
N ALA A 13 -0.25 -5.60 20.54
CA ALA A 13 -0.54 -5.99 19.17
C ALA A 13 -1.28 -4.84 18.48
N ALA A 14 -0.56 -4.14 17.60
CA ALA A 14 -1.13 -3.22 16.62
C ALA A 14 -2.28 -3.90 15.85
N PRO A 15 -3.30 -3.16 15.41
CA PRO A 15 -4.46 -3.73 14.72
C PRO A 15 -3.98 -4.55 13.51
N GLN A 16 -4.26 -5.84 13.58
CA GLN A 16 -3.87 -6.82 12.59
C GLN A 16 -4.79 -6.61 11.39
N VAL A 17 -4.32 -5.84 10.41
CA VAL A 17 -5.07 -5.54 9.19
C VAL A 17 -5.32 -6.85 8.44
N VAL A 18 -6.57 -7.28 8.43
CA VAL A 18 -7.04 -8.44 7.68
C VAL A 18 -6.58 -8.34 6.23
N SER A 19 -5.77 -9.31 5.81
CA SER A 19 -5.14 -9.34 4.49
C SER A 19 -6.18 -9.70 3.44
N ALA A 20 -6.90 -8.70 2.95
CA ALA A 20 -7.61 -8.83 1.69
C ALA A 20 -6.57 -9.15 0.61
N LYS A 21 -6.81 -10.17 -0.21
CA LYS A 21 -5.92 -10.51 -1.34
C LYS A 21 -5.91 -9.32 -2.31
N GLY A 22 -4.93 -8.43 -2.19
CA GLY A 22 -4.87 -7.21 -2.98
C GLY A 22 -3.93 -6.16 -2.39
N VAL A 23 -4.00 -4.96 -2.97
CA VAL A 23 -3.20 -3.81 -2.54
C VAL A 23 -3.96 -3.06 -1.45
N HIS A 24 -3.34 -2.90 -0.28
CA HIS A 24 -3.88 -2.10 0.81
C HIS A 24 -3.37 -0.65 0.72
N LEU A 25 -4.28 0.30 0.85
CA LEU A 25 -3.97 1.72 0.93
C LEU A 25 -4.25 2.21 2.35
N THR A 26 -3.33 2.99 2.91
CA THR A 26 -3.57 3.69 4.18
C THR A 26 -4.43 4.94 3.96
N ASP A 27 -5.13 5.42 4.98
CA ASP A 27 -5.94 6.65 4.88
C ASP A 27 -5.14 7.86 4.39
N LYS A 28 -3.89 7.96 4.86
CA LYS A 28 -2.95 8.99 4.40
C LYS A 28 -2.63 8.88 2.90
N ALA A 29 -2.48 7.66 2.38
CA ALA A 29 -2.25 7.43 0.96
C ALA A 29 -3.49 7.83 0.15
N VAL A 30 -4.69 7.45 0.58
CA VAL A 30 -5.95 7.83 -0.08
C VAL A 30 -6.10 9.36 -0.15
N ALA A 31 -5.84 10.08 0.94
CA ALA A 31 -5.88 11.53 0.96
C ALA A 31 -4.90 12.14 -0.07
N ARG A 32 -3.66 11.64 -0.12
CA ARG A 32 -2.63 12.08 -1.09
C ARG A 32 -3.03 11.81 -2.53
N ILE A 33 -3.59 10.62 -2.81
CA ILE A 33 -4.06 10.22 -4.14
C ILE A 33 -5.16 11.17 -4.61
N ARG A 34 -6.15 11.44 -3.76
CA ARG A 34 -7.24 12.38 -4.07
C ARG A 34 -6.72 13.78 -4.37
N THR A 35 -5.78 14.29 -3.57
CA THR A 35 -5.17 15.60 -3.82
C THR A 35 -4.37 15.63 -5.12
N ALA A 36 -3.61 14.57 -5.43
CA ALA A 36 -2.84 14.47 -6.67
C ALA A 36 -3.74 14.44 -7.91
N ILE A 37 -4.78 13.61 -7.88
CA ILE A 37 -5.81 13.50 -8.93
C ILE A 37 -6.51 14.85 -9.17
N ALA A 38 -6.93 15.53 -8.09
CA ALA A 38 -7.56 16.85 -8.19
C ALA A 38 -6.60 17.91 -8.77
N LYS A 39 -5.30 17.83 -8.44
CA LYS A 39 -4.27 18.74 -8.95
C LYS A 39 -3.99 18.52 -10.43
N GLU A 40 -4.06 17.28 -10.91
CA GLU A 40 -3.90 16.94 -12.33
C GLU A 40 -5.19 17.17 -13.15
N GLY A 41 -6.29 17.63 -12.53
CA GLY A 41 -7.57 17.88 -13.21
C GLY A 41 -8.29 16.59 -13.62
N ILE A 42 -7.93 15.47 -13.00
CA ILE A 42 -8.46 14.16 -13.33
C ILE A 42 -9.73 13.93 -12.52
N SER A 43 -10.82 13.50 -13.18
CA SER A 43 -12.05 13.16 -12.47
C SER A 43 -11.82 11.92 -11.60
N PRO A 44 -12.13 11.91 -10.30
CA PRO A 44 -11.90 10.76 -9.42
C PRO A 44 -12.72 9.51 -9.80
N ASP A 45 -13.74 9.68 -10.65
CA ASP A 45 -14.60 8.63 -11.18
C ASP A 45 -14.04 7.96 -12.44
N GLN A 46 -13.13 8.64 -13.14
CA GLN A 46 -12.49 8.16 -14.38
C GLN A 46 -10.98 7.96 -14.21
N GLY A 47 -10.37 8.68 -13.28
CA GLY A 47 -8.97 8.57 -12.94
C GLY A 47 -8.69 7.54 -11.88
N GLY A 48 -7.49 6.96 -11.93
CA GLY A 48 -7.11 5.90 -11.02
C GLY A 48 -5.64 5.90 -10.65
N LEU A 49 -5.33 5.15 -9.60
CA LEU A 49 -3.95 4.80 -9.25
C LEU A 49 -3.54 3.55 -10.02
N ARG A 50 -2.46 3.64 -10.78
CA ARG A 50 -1.87 2.53 -11.52
C ARG A 50 -0.61 2.04 -10.81
N LEU A 51 -0.58 0.74 -10.53
CA LEU A 51 0.55 0.04 -9.94
C LEU A 51 1.14 -0.89 -10.99
N GLY A 52 2.37 -0.60 -11.41
CA GLY A 52 3.19 -1.48 -12.22
C GLY A 52 4.18 -2.24 -11.35
N VAL A 53 4.35 -3.53 -11.62
CA VAL A 53 5.42 -4.34 -11.02
C VAL A 53 6.50 -4.53 -12.08
N GLN A 54 7.72 -4.12 -11.77
CA GLN A 54 8.88 -4.25 -12.64
C GLN A 54 9.89 -5.19 -12.00
N GLY A 55 10.41 -6.14 -12.76
CA GLY A 55 11.45 -7.06 -12.29
C GLY A 55 12.78 -6.33 -12.08
N GLY A 56 13.40 -6.51 -10.92
CA GLY A 56 14.65 -5.89 -10.49
C GLY A 56 15.74 -6.92 -10.16
N GLY A 57 15.98 -7.88 -11.07
CA GLY A 57 17.10 -8.83 -10.97
C GLY A 57 17.20 -9.56 -9.62
N CYS A 58 18.42 -9.75 -9.10
CA CYS A 58 18.67 -10.39 -7.79
C CYS A 58 18.13 -9.61 -6.58
N SER A 59 17.77 -8.34 -6.78
CA SER A 59 17.36 -7.42 -5.71
C SER A 59 15.84 -7.39 -5.48
N GLY A 60 15.06 -8.11 -6.30
CA GLY A 60 13.63 -8.31 -6.11
C GLY A 60 12.74 -7.53 -7.08
N LEU A 61 11.52 -7.23 -6.65
CA LEU A 61 10.48 -6.59 -7.45
C LEU A 61 10.41 -5.09 -7.14
N SER A 62 10.40 -4.25 -8.16
CA SER A 62 10.19 -2.81 -8.06
C SER A 62 8.73 -2.46 -8.34
N TYR A 63 8.15 -1.55 -7.56
CA TYR A 63 6.78 -1.08 -7.77
C TYR A 63 6.80 0.35 -8.31
N ASN A 64 6.11 0.59 -9.43
CA ASN A 64 5.93 1.91 -10.00
C ASN A 64 4.47 2.36 -9.84
N ILE A 65 4.27 3.53 -9.25
CA ILE A 65 2.95 4.09 -8.98
C ILE A 65 2.75 5.31 -9.89
N ARG A 66 1.67 5.34 -10.65
CA ARG A 66 1.30 6.45 -11.55
C ARG A 66 -0.18 6.79 -11.42
N PHE A 67 -0.52 8.05 -11.63
CA PHE A 67 -1.92 8.47 -11.75
C PHE A 67 -2.28 8.45 -13.24
N ASP A 68 -3.43 7.90 -13.55
CA ASP A 68 -3.93 7.82 -14.92
C ASP A 68 -5.32 8.49 -14.99
N THR A 69 -5.65 9.03 -16.16
CA THR A 69 -6.90 9.75 -16.42
C THR A 69 -8.05 8.84 -16.84
N GLN A 70 -7.76 7.61 -17.27
CA GLN A 70 -8.76 6.64 -17.69
C GLN A 70 -8.57 5.29 -16.98
N PRO A 71 -9.67 4.62 -16.58
CA PRO A 71 -9.58 3.24 -16.13
C PRO A 71 -9.35 2.39 -17.38
N ARG A 72 -8.36 1.50 -17.36
CA ARG A 72 -8.16 0.58 -18.49
C ARG A 72 -9.39 -0.32 -18.60
N GLU A 73 -10.17 -0.17 -19.66
CA GLU A 73 -11.21 -1.15 -20.00
C GLU A 73 -10.56 -2.53 -20.11
N ARG A 74 -11.14 -3.49 -19.39
CA ARG A 74 -10.59 -4.83 -19.19
C ARG A 74 -10.72 -5.68 -20.45
#